data_AF-A0AAN6ICQ8-F1
#
_entry.id   AF-A0AAN6ICQ8-F1
#
_cell.length_a   1.000
_cell.length_b   1.000
_cell.length_c   1.000
_cell.angle_alpha   90.00
_cell.angle_beta   90.00
_cell.angle_gamma   90.00
#
_symmetry.space_group_name_H-M   'P 1'
#
loop_
_entity.id
_entity.type
_entity.pdbx_description
1 polymer ?
#
loop_
_entity_poly.entity_id
_entity_poly.type
_entity_poly.pdbx_seq_one_letter_code
_entity_poly.pdbx_strand_id
1 'polypeptide(L)'
;MPGVPSGRGCDACRRQRKKCDLSVNPCARCKRLRIPCINQGQKRFKFVSNNSNEDKSPPWLIGSSAQGTTRSGTSSASRSDSDSAGLRSGRSQGQASQSISPIPTNAYMRLVNVFTDKIKPAAGIRYNISWTFGGYLDYVPAHLGVNEAMDAATDAFMVGMRRFPNPTSVVDLAPVMLEKYTLALAALRRCLDDPAIARAPETLCAVLFLLNCQQFLSHPPGTTASHGEGAAQIIKLRGRPERCDSFEGQMLLALRGVVLLESLFNERIHFTEQEWIDMFASTTAVVTPEGLAVQSFTLLPNIMRRARVALQNVVQYAAELDHLRSKVARLRADLEPFIVDVRQRLDALGETSDPHNSARNIQLNLVHCHYLRTYAFGLALVLMVNEVRIAMSPDPAEVMAESQACAVEILRLAQLADQYRPLGACVLKLCLIAAEIAASDLATKFAAKQMRLEFDTDFKVLQQCDLEEPKLICGRAMSPWLGLTTIPNAQMGSRLQ
;
A
#
# COMPACT_ATOMS: atom_id res chain seq x y z
N MET A 1 -10.59 -25.62 -28.38
CA MET A 1 -11.07 -24.31 -27.91
C MET A 1 -12.55 -24.15 -28.23
N PRO A 2 -13.44 -23.91 -27.27
CA PRO A 2 -14.78 -23.39 -27.56
C PRO A 2 -14.68 -21.93 -28.04
N GLY A 3 -15.39 -21.58 -29.11
CA GLY A 3 -15.14 -20.36 -29.87
C GLY A 3 -15.50 -19.05 -29.13
N VAL A 4 -14.55 -18.11 -29.09
CA VAL A 4 -14.80 -16.72 -28.64
C VAL A 4 -15.84 -16.06 -29.57
N PRO A 5 -16.90 -15.41 -29.06
CA PRO A 5 -17.93 -14.78 -29.90
C PRO A 5 -17.41 -13.63 -30.78
N SER A 6 -17.03 -13.94 -32.02
CA SER A 6 -16.46 -13.02 -33.01
C SER A 6 -17.45 -11.97 -33.57
N GLY A 7 -18.73 -12.08 -33.23
CA GLY A 7 -19.82 -11.27 -33.78
C GLY A 7 -19.80 -9.79 -33.35
N ARG A 8 -19.45 -8.91 -34.28
CA ARG A 8 -19.40 -7.43 -34.13
C ARG A 8 -20.77 -6.72 -34.14
N GLY A 9 -21.86 -7.46 -33.96
CA GLY A 9 -23.24 -6.94 -34.08
C GLY A 9 -23.62 -5.97 -32.95
N CYS A 10 -24.43 -4.96 -33.27
CA CYS A 10 -24.90 -3.95 -32.31
C CYS A 10 -25.72 -4.56 -31.16
N ASP A 11 -25.80 -3.83 -30.03
CA ASP A 11 -26.43 -4.29 -28.79
C ASP A 11 -27.88 -4.75 -28.99
N ALA A 12 -28.69 -3.97 -29.71
CA ALA A 12 -30.11 -4.27 -29.93
C ALA A 12 -30.33 -5.58 -30.72
N CYS A 13 -29.52 -5.83 -31.76
CA CYS A 13 -29.60 -7.07 -32.53
C CYS A 13 -29.09 -8.28 -31.72
N ARG A 14 -28.01 -8.12 -30.94
CA ARG A 14 -27.48 -9.17 -30.07
C ARG A 14 -28.45 -9.58 -28.96
N ARG A 15 -29.04 -8.61 -28.24
CA ARG A 15 -30.04 -8.87 -27.17
C ARG A 15 -31.23 -9.67 -27.71
N GLN A 16 -31.68 -9.36 -28.93
CA GLN A 16 -32.81 -10.03 -29.59
C GLN A 16 -32.42 -11.29 -30.40
N ARG A 17 -31.16 -11.75 -30.31
CA ARG A 17 -30.60 -12.90 -31.04
C ARG A 17 -30.86 -12.88 -32.56
N LYS A 18 -30.78 -11.71 -33.20
CA LYS A 18 -30.91 -11.56 -34.67
C LYS A 18 -29.59 -11.08 -35.29
N LYS A 19 -29.34 -11.47 -36.55
CA LYS A 19 -28.16 -11.03 -37.32
C LYS A 19 -28.18 -9.50 -37.47
N CYS A 20 -27.05 -8.86 -37.21
CA CYS A 20 -26.82 -7.46 -37.53
C CYS A 20 -26.20 -7.40 -38.93
N ASP A 21 -26.71 -6.52 -39.79
CA ASP A 21 -26.25 -6.34 -41.17
C ASP A 21 -24.92 -5.58 -41.30
N LEU A 22 -24.51 -4.84 -40.26
CA LEU A 22 -23.26 -4.07 -40.14
C LEU A 22 -23.00 -2.96 -41.19
N SER A 23 -23.75 -2.94 -42.28
CA SER A 23 -23.57 -2.10 -43.48
C SER A 23 -23.45 -0.59 -43.23
N VAL A 24 -24.39 -0.03 -42.47
CA VAL A 24 -24.49 1.41 -42.14
C VAL A 24 -24.93 1.57 -40.69
N ASN A 25 -24.65 2.71 -40.06
CA ASN A 25 -25.12 3.02 -38.70
C ASN A 25 -26.18 4.14 -38.76
N PRO A 26 -27.40 3.96 -38.21
CA PRO A 26 -27.94 2.74 -37.61
C PRO A 26 -28.20 1.63 -38.64
N CYS A 27 -27.92 0.39 -38.25
CA CYS A 27 -28.12 -0.78 -39.12
C CYS A 27 -29.58 -0.91 -39.57
N ALA A 28 -29.82 -1.53 -40.74
CA ALA A 28 -31.12 -1.49 -41.41
C ALA A 28 -32.28 -1.98 -40.51
N ARG A 29 -32.00 -2.98 -39.64
CA ARG A 29 -32.97 -3.47 -38.67
C ARG A 29 -33.27 -2.47 -37.54
N CYS A 30 -32.26 -1.82 -36.98
CA CYS A 30 -32.43 -0.79 -35.96
C CYS A 30 -33.12 0.47 -36.52
N LYS A 31 -32.75 0.88 -37.74
CA LYS A 31 -33.39 1.98 -38.48
C LYS A 31 -34.89 1.74 -38.70
N ARG A 32 -35.27 0.55 -39.20
CA ARG A 32 -36.69 0.18 -39.42
C ARG A 32 -37.50 0.11 -38.12
N LEU A 33 -36.90 -0.41 -37.05
CA LEU A 33 -37.57 -0.55 -35.74
C LEU A 33 -37.50 0.72 -34.87
N ARG A 34 -36.85 1.80 -35.33
CA ARG A 34 -36.62 3.04 -34.58
C ARG A 34 -35.99 2.83 -33.19
N ILE A 35 -35.06 1.87 -33.07
CA ILE A 35 -34.34 1.55 -31.83
C ILE A 35 -32.85 1.91 -31.89
N PRO A 36 -32.21 2.29 -30.77
CA PRO A 36 -30.79 2.67 -30.74
C PRO A 36 -29.84 1.58 -31.27
N CYS A 37 -28.94 1.95 -32.19
CA CYS A 37 -27.96 1.05 -32.81
C CYS A 37 -26.57 1.17 -32.14
N ILE A 38 -26.52 0.94 -30.83
CA ILE A 38 -25.31 1.17 -30.03
C ILE A 38 -24.24 0.10 -30.31
N ASN A 39 -22.97 0.51 -30.36
CA ASN A 39 -21.78 -0.35 -30.43
C ASN A 39 -21.70 -1.28 -31.67
N GLN A 40 -22.27 -0.85 -32.79
CA GLN A 40 -22.08 -1.51 -34.09
C GLN A 40 -20.58 -1.57 -34.46
N GLY A 41 -20.10 -2.73 -34.93
CA GLY A 41 -18.73 -2.90 -35.42
C GLY A 41 -17.68 -3.18 -34.34
N GLN A 42 -17.97 -2.92 -33.06
CA GLN A 42 -17.04 -3.19 -31.96
C GLN A 42 -16.83 -4.71 -31.74
N LYS A 43 -15.58 -5.13 -31.57
CA LYS A 43 -15.25 -6.42 -30.95
C LYS A 43 -15.58 -6.33 -29.45
N ARG A 44 -16.02 -7.44 -28.85
CA ARG A 44 -16.14 -7.56 -27.39
C ARG A 44 -15.55 -8.87 -26.91
N PHE A 45 -14.65 -8.78 -25.95
CA PHE A 45 -14.12 -9.94 -25.24
C PHE A 45 -15.17 -10.42 -24.24
N LYS A 46 -15.33 -11.74 -24.12
CA LYS A 46 -16.04 -12.38 -23.02
C LYS A 46 -15.01 -13.25 -22.31
N PHE A 47 -14.72 -12.96 -21.05
CA PHE A 47 -13.97 -13.88 -20.22
C PHE A 47 -14.76 -15.18 -20.06
N VAL A 48 -14.10 -16.30 -20.30
CA VAL A 48 -14.60 -17.64 -20.06
C VAL A 48 -13.68 -18.24 -19.03
N SER A 49 -14.17 -18.43 -17.80
CA SER A 49 -13.47 -19.23 -16.80
C SER A 49 -13.34 -20.65 -17.35
N ASN A 50 -12.11 -21.10 -17.57
CA ASN A 50 -11.84 -22.40 -18.16
C ASN A 50 -11.88 -23.50 -17.09
N ASN A 51 -12.99 -23.59 -16.36
CA ASN A 51 -13.27 -24.67 -15.42
C ASN A 51 -13.52 -25.95 -16.23
N SER A 52 -12.44 -26.69 -16.50
CA SER A 52 -12.51 -28.02 -17.09
C SER A 52 -12.92 -29.05 -16.03
N ASN A 53 -14.21 -29.05 -15.71
CA ASN A 53 -14.99 -30.25 -15.43
C ASN A 53 -16.48 -29.94 -15.58
N GLU A 54 -17.27 -30.96 -15.92
CA GLU A 54 -18.70 -30.79 -16.17
C GLU A 54 -19.45 -30.47 -14.87
N ASP A 55 -20.39 -29.53 -14.95
CA ASP A 55 -21.67 -29.74 -14.29
C ASP A 55 -22.82 -29.14 -15.11
N LYS A 56 -23.97 -29.80 -15.11
CA LYS A 56 -25.11 -29.52 -16.00
C LYS A 56 -26.31 -29.07 -15.19
N SER A 57 -26.61 -27.76 -15.18
CA SER A 57 -27.90 -27.24 -14.73
C SER A 57 -28.34 -25.95 -15.44
N PRO A 58 -29.66 -25.69 -15.56
CA PRO A 58 -30.19 -24.74 -16.56
C PRO A 58 -30.45 -23.33 -16.00
N PRO A 59 -30.60 -22.30 -16.85
CA PRO A 59 -30.59 -20.90 -16.43
C PRO A 59 -31.98 -20.30 -16.19
N TRP A 60 -32.40 -20.15 -14.94
CA TRP A 60 -33.39 -19.14 -14.52
C TRP A 60 -33.18 -18.74 -13.05
N LEU A 61 -32.73 -17.50 -12.79
CA LEU A 61 -32.83 -16.83 -11.47
C LEU A 61 -32.40 -15.34 -11.52
N ILE A 62 -32.79 -14.62 -12.58
CA ILE A 62 -32.71 -13.14 -12.64
C ILE A 62 -34.01 -12.61 -13.25
N GLY A 63 -34.70 -11.76 -12.49
CA GLY A 63 -36.03 -11.23 -12.81
C GLY A 63 -37.16 -12.03 -12.13
N SER A 64 -38.19 -11.40 -11.55
CA SER A 64 -38.49 -9.96 -11.44
C SER A 64 -39.35 -9.65 -10.21
N SER A 65 -39.44 -8.37 -9.86
CA SER A 65 -40.30 -7.84 -8.79
C SER A 65 -41.79 -8.13 -9.03
N ALA A 66 -42.54 -8.43 -7.96
CA ALA A 66 -44.00 -8.38 -7.93
C ALA A 66 -44.51 -8.03 -6.51
N GLN A 67 -45.66 -7.36 -6.44
CA GLN A 67 -46.42 -7.10 -5.20
C GLN A 67 -47.45 -8.22 -4.98
N GLY A 68 -47.92 -8.48 -3.75
CA GLY A 68 -48.96 -9.50 -3.54
C GLY A 68 -49.35 -9.86 -2.11
N THR A 69 -50.13 -8.99 -1.47
CA THR A 69 -51.25 -9.30 -0.54
C THR A 69 -51.36 -10.65 0.20
N THR A 70 -51.45 -10.56 1.54
CA THR A 70 -52.37 -11.30 2.45
C THR A 70 -52.31 -12.82 2.57
N ARG A 71 -52.18 -13.31 3.81
CA ARG A 71 -53.35 -13.73 4.61
C ARG A 71 -53.03 -13.93 6.11
N SER A 72 -54.04 -13.73 6.94
CA SER A 72 -54.01 -13.97 8.40
C SER A 72 -54.22 -15.45 8.72
N GLY A 73 -53.69 -15.91 9.87
CA GLY A 73 -53.85 -17.30 10.36
C GLY A 73 -53.80 -17.38 11.88
N THR A 74 -54.87 -16.96 12.55
CA THR A 74 -55.02 -17.04 14.01
C THR A 74 -55.58 -18.41 14.45
N SER A 75 -54.95 -19.04 15.43
CA SER A 75 -55.54 -20.14 16.22
C SER A 75 -54.97 -20.13 17.65
N SER A 76 -55.82 -20.19 18.67
CA SER A 76 -55.42 -19.95 20.06
C SER A 76 -56.18 -20.83 21.07
N ALA A 77 -55.45 -21.25 22.11
CA ALA A 77 -55.90 -21.58 23.47
C ALA A 77 -56.71 -22.88 23.78
N SER A 78 -56.08 -23.75 24.56
CA SER A 78 -56.62 -24.58 25.67
C SER A 78 -55.40 -25.03 26.51
N ARG A 79 -55.29 -24.85 27.85
CA ARG A 79 -56.10 -25.37 28.98
C ARG A 79 -56.21 -26.91 29.00
N SER A 80 -55.92 -27.66 30.06
CA SER A 80 -55.18 -27.47 31.34
C SER A 80 -54.89 -28.89 31.96
N ASP A 81 -54.57 -29.22 33.23
CA ASP A 81 -54.53 -28.52 34.53
C ASP A 81 -53.72 -29.27 35.64
N SER A 82 -53.56 -28.62 36.81
CA SER A 82 -53.39 -29.13 38.21
C SER A 82 -52.34 -30.20 38.67
N ASP A 83 -51.58 -29.80 39.71
CA ASP A 83 -51.14 -30.49 40.95
C ASP A 83 -50.35 -31.83 41.00
N SER A 84 -49.15 -31.77 41.59
CA SER A 84 -48.82 -32.44 42.88
C SER A 84 -47.44 -31.99 43.43
N ALA A 85 -47.20 -32.16 44.73
CA ALA A 85 -46.09 -31.51 45.45
C ALA A 85 -44.84 -32.40 45.68
N GLY A 86 -43.65 -31.78 45.69
CA GLY A 86 -42.37 -32.40 46.04
C GLY A 86 -41.38 -31.40 46.66
N LEU A 87 -40.61 -31.82 47.68
CA LEU A 87 -39.81 -30.92 48.53
C LEU A 87 -38.32 -30.90 48.15
N ARG A 88 -37.76 -29.67 48.09
CA ARG A 88 -36.38 -29.27 48.41
C ARG A 88 -35.21 -30.06 47.77
N SER A 89 -34.44 -29.41 46.89
CA SER A 89 -33.05 -28.95 47.18
C SER A 89 -32.41 -28.30 45.94
N GLY A 90 -31.27 -27.61 46.12
CA GLY A 90 -30.34 -27.27 45.04
C GLY A 90 -30.64 -26.01 44.23
N ARG A 91 -30.19 -24.84 44.69
CA ARG A 91 -30.00 -23.67 43.82
C ARG A 91 -28.90 -23.98 42.79
N SER A 92 -29.27 -24.25 41.55
CA SER A 92 -28.41 -23.94 40.40
C SER A 92 -28.81 -22.56 39.87
N GLN A 93 -27.87 -21.62 39.83
CA GLN A 93 -28.07 -20.38 39.09
C GLN A 93 -27.92 -20.71 37.61
N GLY A 94 -29.03 -21.03 36.95
CA GLY A 94 -29.09 -21.05 35.49
C GLY A 94 -28.67 -19.68 34.98
N GLN A 95 -27.48 -19.60 34.38
CA GLN A 95 -27.00 -18.37 33.75
C GLN A 95 -27.98 -18.01 32.64
N ALA A 96 -28.77 -16.95 32.85
CA ALA A 96 -29.67 -16.44 31.82
C ALA A 96 -28.81 -16.03 30.62
N SER A 97 -28.82 -16.85 29.57
CA SER A 97 -28.06 -16.61 28.35
C SER A 97 -28.62 -15.35 27.70
N GLN A 98 -27.95 -14.22 27.93
CA GLN A 98 -28.36 -12.93 27.38
C GLN A 98 -28.23 -13.00 25.86
N SER A 99 -29.34 -13.29 25.20
CA SER A 99 -29.44 -13.26 23.74
C SER A 99 -29.39 -11.80 23.29
N ILE A 100 -28.15 -11.31 23.11
CA ILE A 100 -27.89 -10.01 22.50
C ILE A 100 -28.48 -10.08 21.08
N SER A 101 -29.63 -9.42 20.88
CA SER A 101 -30.24 -9.35 19.56
C SER A 101 -29.24 -8.70 18.59
N PRO A 102 -28.99 -9.29 17.41
CA PRO A 102 -28.01 -8.75 16.48
C PRO A 102 -28.47 -7.37 16.02
N ILE A 103 -27.65 -6.35 16.30
CA ILE A 103 -27.88 -4.98 15.83
C ILE A 103 -28.01 -5.02 14.30
N PRO A 104 -29.05 -4.39 13.70
CA PRO A 104 -29.22 -4.38 12.25
C PRO A 104 -28.03 -3.66 11.59
N THR A 105 -27.13 -4.44 10.99
CA THR A 105 -25.87 -3.95 10.41
C THR A 105 -25.89 -4.02 8.89
N ASN A 106 -25.93 -2.84 8.24
CA ASN A 106 -25.70 -2.72 6.81
C ASN A 106 -24.20 -2.93 6.46
N ALA A 107 -23.85 -2.96 5.17
CA ALA A 107 -22.47 -3.18 4.74
C ALA A 107 -21.51 -2.10 5.28
N TYR A 108 -21.97 -0.84 5.29
CA TYR A 108 -21.26 0.32 5.83
C TYR A 108 -20.87 0.14 7.30
N MET A 109 -21.82 -0.15 8.18
CA MET A 109 -21.58 -0.34 9.62
C MET A 109 -20.59 -1.49 9.89
N ARG A 110 -20.61 -2.54 9.06
CA ARG A 110 -19.62 -3.64 9.15
C ARG A 110 -18.21 -3.19 8.74
N LEU A 111 -18.08 -2.34 7.71
CA LEU A 111 -16.79 -1.78 7.31
C LEU A 111 -16.24 -0.88 8.42
N VAL A 112 -17.05 0.07 8.92
CA VAL A 112 -16.71 0.97 10.04
C VAL A 112 -16.24 0.18 11.26
N ASN A 113 -16.98 -0.84 11.71
CA ASN A 113 -16.61 -1.63 12.88
C ASN A 113 -15.29 -2.39 12.67
N VAL A 114 -15.16 -3.14 11.57
CA VAL A 114 -13.95 -3.94 11.28
C VAL A 114 -12.71 -3.08 11.07
N PHE A 115 -12.88 -1.84 10.58
CA PHE A 115 -11.82 -0.84 10.50
C PHE A 115 -11.47 -0.26 11.88
N THR A 116 -12.48 0.12 12.67
CA THR A 116 -12.33 0.69 14.01
C THR A 116 -11.61 -0.26 14.96
N ASP A 117 -11.81 -1.57 14.82
CA ASP A 117 -11.09 -2.60 15.59
C ASP A 117 -9.63 -2.81 15.16
N LYS A 118 -9.19 -2.22 14.03
CA LYS A 118 -7.80 -2.23 13.56
C LYS A 118 -7.01 -0.96 13.89
N ILE A 119 -7.66 0.13 14.31
CA ILE A 119 -6.97 1.36 14.77
C ILE A 119 -6.80 1.43 16.30
N LYS A 120 -7.63 0.72 17.07
CA LYS A 120 -7.50 0.67 18.54
C LYS A 120 -6.14 0.11 18.99
N PRO A 121 -5.54 0.62 20.10
CA PRO A 121 -4.34 0.02 20.70
C PRO A 121 -4.49 -1.47 21.04
N ALA A 122 -5.72 -1.91 21.36
CA ALA A 122 -6.06 -3.31 21.62
C ALA A 122 -5.85 -4.26 20.42
N ALA A 123 -5.68 -3.75 19.19
CA ALA A 123 -5.28 -4.56 18.05
C ALA A 123 -3.83 -5.10 18.18
N GLY A 124 -3.02 -4.47 19.02
CA GLY A 124 -1.60 -4.77 19.19
C GLY A 124 -0.73 -4.31 18.03
N ILE A 125 0.55 -4.09 18.30
CA ILE A 125 1.55 -3.61 17.34
C ILE A 125 1.61 -4.43 16.03
N ARG A 126 1.33 -5.74 16.12
CA ARG A 126 1.35 -6.68 14.99
C ARG A 126 0.25 -6.43 13.95
N TYR A 127 -0.87 -5.80 14.36
CA TYR A 127 -2.08 -5.67 13.52
C TYR A 127 -2.73 -4.28 13.52
N ASN A 128 -2.17 -3.30 14.23
CA ASN A 128 -2.69 -1.92 14.24
C ASN A 128 -2.35 -1.19 12.93
N ILE A 129 -3.36 -0.65 12.23
CA ILE A 129 -3.15 0.02 10.93
C ILE A 129 -2.75 1.49 11.06
N SER A 130 -3.31 2.24 12.02
CA SER A 130 -2.94 3.66 12.24
C SER A 130 -1.45 3.80 12.55
N TRP A 131 -0.96 2.97 13.48
CA TRP A 131 0.46 2.88 13.83
C TRP A 131 1.37 2.50 12.65
N THR A 132 0.83 1.83 11.63
CA THR A 132 1.63 1.24 10.55
C THR A 132 1.68 2.14 9.32
N PHE A 133 0.57 2.79 8.96
CA PHE A 133 0.44 3.56 7.73
C PHE A 133 0.19 5.06 7.96
N GLY A 134 -0.14 5.49 9.19
CA GLY A 134 -0.25 6.90 9.59
C GLY A 134 -1.56 7.24 10.31
N GLY A 135 -1.50 8.24 11.20
CA GLY A 135 -2.60 8.67 12.06
C GLY A 135 -3.82 9.27 11.34
N TYR A 136 -3.75 9.49 10.02
CA TYR A 136 -4.94 9.86 9.23
C TYR A 136 -6.02 8.76 9.30
N LEU A 137 -5.60 7.50 9.51
CA LEU A 137 -6.51 6.36 9.65
C LEU A 137 -7.45 6.49 10.87
N ASP A 138 -7.06 7.22 11.91
CA ASP A 138 -7.94 7.41 13.09
C ASP A 138 -9.16 8.31 12.78
N TYR A 139 -9.07 9.12 11.71
CA TYR A 139 -10.17 9.98 11.24
C TYR A 139 -11.07 9.29 10.20
N VAL A 140 -10.55 8.30 9.46
CA VAL A 140 -11.26 7.60 8.38
C VAL A 140 -12.69 7.15 8.74
N PRO A 141 -12.99 6.59 9.93
CA PRO A 141 -14.35 6.21 10.31
C PRO A 141 -15.41 7.32 10.24
N ALA A 142 -15.01 8.59 10.30
CA ALA A 142 -15.90 9.75 10.19
C ALA A 142 -16.09 10.26 8.75
N HIS A 143 -15.23 9.85 7.80
CA HIS A 143 -15.26 10.27 6.39
C HIS A 143 -15.78 9.19 5.43
N LEU A 144 -15.94 7.94 5.90
CA LEU A 144 -16.61 6.89 5.12
C LEU A 144 -18.07 7.29 4.82
N GLY A 145 -18.61 6.81 3.69
CA GLY A 145 -19.96 7.11 3.21
C GLY A 145 -20.09 8.45 2.48
N VAL A 146 -19.04 9.27 2.46
CA VAL A 146 -19.01 10.59 1.79
C VAL A 146 -18.49 10.48 0.34
N ASN A 147 -17.63 9.49 0.05
CA ASN A 147 -16.90 9.39 -1.22
C ASN A 147 -16.78 7.92 -1.67
N GLU A 148 -17.30 7.61 -2.87
CA GLU A 148 -17.36 6.22 -3.35
C GLU A 148 -15.99 5.59 -3.64
N ALA A 149 -14.97 6.40 -3.96
CA ALA A 149 -13.61 5.91 -4.16
C ALA A 149 -12.95 5.57 -2.82
N MET A 150 -13.15 6.39 -1.80
CA MET A 150 -12.66 6.13 -0.45
C MET A 150 -13.27 4.86 0.12
N ASP A 151 -14.61 4.74 0.09
CA ASP A 151 -15.33 3.55 0.59
C ASP A 151 -14.87 2.26 -0.09
N ALA A 152 -14.76 2.28 -1.43
CA ALA A 152 -14.31 1.12 -2.19
C ALA A 152 -12.84 0.77 -1.92
N ALA A 153 -11.96 1.77 -1.80
CA ALA A 153 -10.55 1.56 -1.49
C ALA A 153 -10.33 1.06 -0.05
N THR A 154 -11.09 1.57 0.92
CA THR A 154 -11.08 1.07 2.30
C THR A 154 -11.59 -0.38 2.37
N ASP A 155 -12.67 -0.75 1.68
CA ASP A 155 -13.14 -2.15 1.65
C ASP A 155 -12.12 -3.08 0.98
N ALA A 156 -11.50 -2.66 -0.13
CA ALA A 156 -10.41 -3.41 -0.79
C ALA A 156 -9.21 -3.63 0.14
N PHE A 157 -8.74 -2.56 0.78
CA PHE A 157 -7.65 -2.61 1.76
C PHE A 157 -8.01 -3.53 2.93
N MET A 158 -9.20 -3.38 3.50
CA MET A 158 -9.66 -4.17 4.65
C MET A 158 -9.93 -5.65 4.32
N VAL A 159 -10.18 -6.01 3.06
CA VAL A 159 -10.14 -7.41 2.60
C VAL A 159 -8.70 -7.93 2.57
N GLY A 160 -7.73 -7.14 2.11
CA GLY A 160 -6.30 -7.46 2.24
C GLY A 160 -5.86 -7.67 3.70
N MET A 161 -6.26 -6.76 4.59
CA MET A 161 -5.98 -6.83 6.04
C MET A 161 -6.49 -8.09 6.75
N ARG A 162 -7.40 -8.87 6.14
CA ARG A 162 -7.92 -10.12 6.72
C ARG A 162 -7.00 -11.32 6.54
N ARG A 163 -5.93 -11.23 5.73
CA ARG A 163 -4.95 -12.31 5.58
C ARG A 163 -4.09 -12.51 6.83
N PHE A 164 -3.60 -11.41 7.42
CA PHE A 164 -2.58 -11.43 8.48
C PHE A 164 -2.89 -12.28 9.72
N PRO A 165 -4.13 -12.33 10.26
CA PRO A 165 -4.40 -13.10 11.48
C PRO A 165 -4.48 -14.62 11.25
N ASN A 166 -4.53 -15.08 9.99
CA ASN A 166 -4.67 -16.50 9.66
C ASN A 166 -4.03 -16.83 8.29
N PRO A 167 -2.69 -16.93 8.21
CA PRO A 167 -2.00 -17.30 6.96
C PRO A 167 -2.31 -18.72 6.48
N THR A 168 -2.85 -19.59 7.34
CA THR A 168 -3.32 -20.95 7.01
C THR A 168 -4.82 -20.99 6.65
N SER A 169 -5.45 -19.84 6.39
CA SER A 169 -6.81 -19.75 5.87
C SER A 169 -6.96 -20.52 4.56
N VAL A 170 -7.79 -21.57 4.57
CA VAL A 170 -8.16 -22.37 3.38
C VAL A 170 -8.82 -21.52 2.28
N VAL A 171 -9.41 -20.37 2.65
CA VAL A 171 -9.99 -19.42 1.70
C VAL A 171 -8.91 -18.46 1.20
N ASP A 172 -8.54 -18.59 -0.08
CA ASP A 172 -7.75 -17.57 -0.77
C ASP A 172 -8.60 -16.33 -1.06
N LEU A 173 -8.27 -15.23 -0.36
CA LEU A 173 -8.91 -13.93 -0.55
C LEU A 173 -8.31 -13.10 -1.70
N ALA A 174 -7.31 -13.61 -2.45
CA ALA A 174 -6.63 -12.82 -3.49
C ALA A 174 -7.54 -12.46 -4.67
N PRO A 175 -8.40 -13.36 -5.20
CA PRO A 175 -9.38 -12.98 -6.22
C PRO A 175 -10.35 -11.90 -5.73
N VAL A 176 -10.82 -12.00 -4.47
CA VAL A 176 -11.76 -11.04 -3.87
C VAL A 176 -11.10 -9.68 -3.64
N MET A 177 -9.86 -9.67 -3.16
CA MET A 177 -9.08 -8.44 -2.98
C MET A 177 -8.80 -7.77 -4.32
N LEU A 178 -8.43 -8.53 -5.36
CA LEU A 178 -8.21 -8.02 -6.71
C LEU A 178 -9.49 -7.47 -7.36
N GLU A 179 -10.64 -8.13 -7.17
CA GLU A 179 -11.95 -7.62 -7.60
C GLU A 179 -12.25 -6.28 -6.92
N LYS A 180 -12.15 -6.22 -5.59
CA LYS A 180 -12.40 -5.00 -4.81
C LYS A 180 -11.46 -3.86 -5.18
N TYR A 181 -10.17 -4.17 -5.37
CA TYR A 181 -9.16 -3.24 -5.85
C TYR A 181 -9.49 -2.68 -7.24
N THR A 182 -9.95 -3.53 -8.16
CA THR A 182 -10.37 -3.11 -9.50
C THR A 182 -11.62 -2.23 -9.46
N LEU A 183 -12.58 -2.52 -8.57
CA LEU A 183 -13.75 -1.68 -8.33
C LEU A 183 -13.37 -0.32 -7.73
N ALA A 184 -12.41 -0.29 -6.80
CA ALA A 184 -11.88 0.92 -6.19
C ALA A 184 -11.13 1.80 -7.19
N LEU A 185 -10.30 1.23 -8.08
CA LEU A 185 -9.71 1.97 -9.21
C LEU A 185 -10.79 2.55 -10.14
N ALA A 186 -11.86 1.79 -10.42
CA ALA A 186 -12.95 2.26 -11.26
C ALA A 186 -13.78 3.39 -10.60
N ALA A 187 -13.89 3.39 -9.26
CA ALA A 187 -14.50 4.47 -8.49
C ALA A 187 -13.61 5.72 -8.42
N LEU A 188 -12.32 5.55 -8.07
CA LEU A 188 -11.33 6.64 -8.09
C LEU A 188 -11.32 7.37 -9.44
N ARG A 189 -11.38 6.64 -10.56
CA ARG A 189 -11.46 7.27 -11.87
C ARG A 189 -12.65 8.21 -12.01
N ARG A 190 -13.86 7.80 -11.59
CA ARG A 190 -15.06 8.65 -11.64
C ARG A 190 -14.94 9.87 -10.74
N CYS A 191 -14.36 9.70 -9.55
CA CYS A 191 -14.07 10.80 -8.63
C CYS A 191 -13.01 11.78 -9.18
N LEU A 192 -12.10 11.33 -10.04
CA LEU A 192 -11.10 12.16 -10.72
C LEU A 192 -11.64 12.85 -11.99
N ASP A 193 -12.71 12.31 -12.60
CA ASP A 193 -13.39 12.93 -13.74
C ASP A 193 -14.22 14.19 -13.33
N ASP A 194 -14.50 14.39 -12.03
CA ASP A 194 -15.12 15.60 -11.45
C ASP A 194 -14.07 16.50 -10.77
N PRO A 195 -13.88 17.78 -11.18
CA PRO A 195 -12.82 18.64 -10.64
C PRO A 195 -12.93 19.01 -9.16
N ALA A 196 -14.12 18.97 -8.56
CA ALA A 196 -14.32 19.26 -7.14
C ALA A 196 -14.06 18.01 -6.30
N ILE A 197 -14.61 16.86 -6.70
CA ILE A 197 -14.38 15.58 -6.02
C ILE A 197 -12.91 15.16 -6.15
N ALA A 198 -12.25 15.43 -7.29
CA ALA A 198 -10.82 15.17 -7.50
C ALA A 198 -9.91 15.88 -6.49
N ARG A 199 -10.37 17.00 -5.90
CA ARG A 199 -9.64 17.78 -4.90
C ARG A 199 -10.01 17.45 -3.45
N ALA A 200 -11.10 16.71 -3.22
CA ALA A 200 -11.52 16.31 -1.87
C ALA A 200 -10.46 15.45 -1.15
N PRO A 201 -10.25 15.61 0.17
CA PRO A 201 -9.29 14.81 0.92
C PRO A 201 -9.66 13.32 0.91
N GLU A 202 -10.94 12.97 0.84
CA GLU A 202 -11.40 11.58 0.72
C GLU A 202 -10.89 10.91 -0.57
N THR A 203 -10.84 11.63 -1.69
CA THR A 203 -10.30 11.13 -2.96
C THR A 203 -8.79 10.91 -2.85
N LEU A 204 -8.07 11.77 -2.14
CA LEU A 204 -6.65 11.57 -1.84
C LEU A 204 -6.44 10.38 -0.88
N CYS A 205 -7.38 10.14 0.04
CA CYS A 205 -7.35 8.99 0.94
C CYS A 205 -7.59 7.68 0.18
N ALA A 206 -8.48 7.69 -0.82
CA ALA A 206 -8.66 6.57 -1.75
C ALA A 206 -7.35 6.23 -2.49
N VAL A 207 -6.62 7.24 -2.99
CA VAL A 207 -5.29 7.05 -3.60
C VAL A 207 -4.30 6.42 -2.60
N LEU A 208 -4.28 6.87 -1.35
CA LEU A 208 -3.39 6.32 -0.33
C LEU A 208 -3.75 4.88 0.08
N PHE A 209 -5.04 4.53 0.15
CA PHE A 209 -5.46 3.13 0.32
C PHE A 209 -5.08 2.26 -0.89
N LEU A 210 -5.21 2.77 -2.11
CA LEU A 210 -4.85 2.05 -3.35
C LEU A 210 -3.33 1.86 -3.52
N LEU A 211 -2.52 2.84 -3.12
CA LEU A 211 -1.07 2.68 -2.94
C LEU A 211 -0.79 1.53 -1.96
N ASN A 212 -1.36 1.60 -0.76
CA ASN A 212 -1.14 0.58 0.25
C ASN A 212 -1.63 -0.81 -0.21
N CYS A 213 -2.64 -0.94 -1.07
CA CYS A 213 -3.06 -2.23 -1.62
C CYS A 213 -1.99 -2.93 -2.49
N GLN A 214 -0.97 -2.23 -3.02
CA GLN A 214 0.14 -2.85 -3.76
C GLN A 214 0.87 -3.94 -2.94
N GLN A 215 0.88 -3.81 -1.61
CA GLN A 215 1.52 -4.79 -0.73
C GLN A 215 0.80 -6.16 -0.74
N PHE A 216 -0.44 -6.23 -1.24
CA PHE A 216 -1.20 -7.49 -1.37
C PHE A 216 -1.22 -8.06 -2.81
N LEU A 217 -0.71 -7.30 -3.80
CA LEU A 217 -0.88 -7.61 -5.23
C LEU A 217 0.40 -8.18 -5.86
N SER A 218 0.30 -9.31 -6.54
CA SER A 218 1.34 -9.77 -7.48
C SER A 218 1.43 -8.78 -8.65
N HIS A 219 2.63 -8.28 -8.95
CA HIS A 219 2.87 -7.35 -10.06
C HIS A 219 3.33 -8.15 -11.27
N PRO A 220 2.69 -8.03 -12.45
CA PRO A 220 3.18 -8.64 -13.69
C PRO A 220 4.54 -8.03 -14.09
N PRO A 221 5.51 -8.85 -14.55
CA PRO A 221 6.78 -8.33 -15.05
C PRO A 221 6.55 -7.39 -16.25
N GLY A 222 7.32 -6.30 -16.32
CA GLY A 222 7.17 -5.27 -17.36
C GLY A 222 6.03 -4.27 -17.14
N THR A 223 5.44 -4.18 -15.94
CA THR A 223 4.46 -3.14 -15.60
C THR A 223 5.13 -1.76 -15.55
N THR A 224 4.88 -0.90 -16.54
CA THR A 224 5.72 0.30 -16.79
C THR A 224 5.48 1.50 -15.89
N ALA A 225 4.36 1.57 -15.15
CA ALA A 225 4.02 2.70 -14.29
C ALA A 225 3.69 2.20 -12.88
N SER A 226 4.40 2.75 -11.89
CA SER A 226 4.17 2.49 -10.47
C SER A 226 3.04 3.37 -9.92
N HIS A 227 2.37 2.93 -8.86
CA HIS A 227 1.24 3.70 -8.31
C HIS A 227 1.70 4.99 -7.61
N GLY A 228 2.93 5.07 -7.09
CA GLY A 228 3.50 6.32 -6.56
C GLY A 228 3.71 7.38 -7.64
N GLU A 229 3.96 7.00 -8.90
CA GLU A 229 3.95 7.93 -10.04
C GLU A 229 2.56 8.51 -10.28
N GLY A 230 1.52 7.68 -10.25
CA GLY A 230 0.13 8.13 -10.35
C GLY A 230 -0.29 9.03 -9.19
N ALA A 231 0.08 8.66 -7.95
CA ALA A 231 -0.18 9.47 -6.77
C ALA A 231 0.56 10.81 -6.81
N ALA A 232 1.83 10.83 -7.23
CA ALA A 232 2.61 12.05 -7.45
C ALA A 232 1.95 13.00 -8.45
N GLN A 233 1.44 12.48 -9.57
CA GLN A 233 0.71 13.27 -10.56
C GLN A 233 -0.60 13.83 -10.00
N ILE A 234 -1.37 13.03 -9.26
CA ILE A 234 -2.62 13.49 -8.62
C ILE A 234 -2.33 14.58 -7.58
N ILE A 235 -1.30 14.42 -6.75
CA ILE A 235 -0.88 15.42 -5.75
C ILE A 235 -0.51 16.76 -6.42
N LYS A 236 0.25 16.74 -7.53
CA LYS A 236 0.56 17.95 -8.31
C LYS A 236 -0.69 18.64 -8.87
N LEU A 237 -1.60 17.88 -9.46
CA LEU A 237 -2.81 18.41 -10.12
C LEU A 237 -3.85 18.94 -9.11
N ARG A 238 -3.89 18.33 -7.92
CA ARG A 238 -4.63 18.81 -6.75
C ARG A 238 -4.06 20.13 -6.25
N GLY A 239 -2.73 20.22 -6.15
CA GLY A 239 -2.01 21.40 -5.69
C GLY A 239 -2.02 21.55 -4.17
N ARG A 240 -1.52 22.71 -3.70
CA ARG A 240 -1.52 23.08 -2.28
C ARG A 240 -2.95 23.24 -1.75
N PRO A 241 -3.30 22.65 -0.59
CA PRO A 241 -4.63 22.84 -0.01
C PRO A 241 -4.86 24.26 0.51
N GLU A 242 -6.06 24.78 0.25
CA GLU A 242 -6.52 26.09 0.73
C GLU A 242 -6.76 26.09 2.25
N ARG A 243 -7.19 24.95 2.79
CA ARG A 243 -7.31 24.65 4.22
C ARG A 243 -6.89 23.22 4.44
N CYS A 244 -5.98 22.98 5.37
CA CYS A 244 -5.49 21.64 5.71
C CYS A 244 -5.89 21.35 7.15
N ASP A 245 -6.81 20.41 7.34
CA ASP A 245 -7.24 19.95 8.66
C ASP A 245 -6.34 18.80 9.19
N SER A 246 -6.69 18.23 10.34
CA SER A 246 -5.91 17.16 10.95
C SER A 246 -5.94 15.84 10.15
N PHE A 247 -7.02 15.56 9.42
CA PHE A 247 -7.14 14.36 8.59
C PHE A 247 -6.25 14.51 7.35
N GLU A 248 -6.39 15.63 6.64
CA GLU A 248 -5.61 15.91 5.44
C GLU A 248 -4.11 16.08 5.75
N GLY A 249 -3.77 16.80 6.83
CA GLY A 249 -2.37 17.04 7.21
C GLY A 249 -1.62 15.74 7.55
N GLN A 250 -2.27 14.80 8.24
CA GLN A 250 -1.70 13.49 8.53
C GLN A 250 -1.59 12.61 7.28
N MET A 251 -2.55 12.71 6.35
CA MET A 251 -2.52 11.99 5.08
C MET A 251 -1.42 12.51 4.14
N LEU A 252 -1.23 13.82 4.06
CA LEU A 252 -0.13 14.43 3.31
C LEU A 252 1.22 14.04 3.93
N LEU A 253 1.34 13.98 5.27
CA LEU A 253 2.56 13.50 5.94
C LEU A 253 2.88 12.04 5.58
N ALA A 254 1.87 11.17 5.52
CA ALA A 254 2.04 9.78 5.08
C ALA A 254 2.44 9.68 3.59
N LEU A 255 1.78 10.44 2.72
CA LEU A 255 2.11 10.51 1.28
C LEU A 255 3.51 11.08 1.03
N ARG A 256 3.98 12.03 1.84
CA ARG A 256 5.37 12.56 1.76
C ARG A 256 6.37 11.42 1.81
N GLY A 257 6.22 10.48 2.75
CA GLY A 257 7.10 9.32 2.87
C GLY A 257 7.08 8.43 1.62
N VAL A 258 5.89 8.00 1.20
CA VAL A 258 5.73 7.08 0.05
C VAL A 258 6.31 7.67 -1.24
N VAL A 259 5.91 8.91 -1.57
CA VAL A 259 6.33 9.59 -2.80
C VAL A 259 7.82 9.92 -2.79
N LEU A 260 8.38 10.31 -1.64
CA LEU A 260 9.79 10.62 -1.50
C LEU A 260 10.66 9.40 -1.76
N LEU A 261 10.33 8.28 -1.13
CA LEU A 261 11.07 7.03 -1.25
C LEU A 261 11.00 6.46 -2.68
N GLU A 262 9.82 6.46 -3.31
CA GLU A 262 9.71 6.01 -4.70
C GLU A 262 10.47 6.94 -5.68
N SER A 263 10.58 8.24 -5.37
CA SER A 263 11.36 9.20 -6.17
C SER A 263 12.88 9.02 -6.12
N LEU A 264 13.40 8.14 -5.25
CA LEU A 264 14.81 7.70 -5.28
C LEU A 264 15.09 6.71 -6.42
N PHE A 265 14.05 6.04 -6.92
CA PHE A 265 14.13 4.95 -7.89
C PHE A 265 13.45 5.30 -9.22
N ASN A 266 12.30 5.98 -9.21
CA ASN A 266 11.56 6.36 -10.41
C ASN A 266 11.85 7.81 -10.84
N GLU A 267 12.60 7.98 -11.94
CA GLU A 267 12.95 9.28 -12.54
C GLU A 267 11.73 10.14 -12.93
N ARG A 268 10.56 9.52 -13.18
CA ARG A 268 9.32 10.22 -13.53
C ARG A 268 8.68 10.92 -12.32
N ILE A 269 9.08 10.59 -11.09
CA ILE A 269 8.65 11.30 -9.89
C ILE A 269 9.61 12.47 -9.65
N HIS A 270 9.26 13.62 -10.22
CA HIS A 270 10.01 14.87 -10.12
C HIS A 270 9.26 15.92 -9.29
N PHE A 271 9.85 16.35 -8.17
CA PHE A 271 9.37 17.47 -7.36
C PHE A 271 10.52 18.42 -7.03
N THR A 272 10.33 19.70 -7.32
CA THR A 272 11.24 20.78 -6.93
C THR A 272 11.28 20.96 -5.41
N GLU A 273 12.32 21.61 -4.90
CA GLU A 273 12.46 21.92 -3.46
C GLU A 273 11.27 22.76 -2.96
N GLN A 274 10.71 23.65 -3.79
CA GLN A 274 9.51 24.44 -3.47
C GLN A 274 8.21 23.62 -3.51
N GLU A 275 8.01 22.72 -4.49
CA GLU A 275 6.84 21.84 -4.52
C GLU A 275 6.78 20.93 -3.28
N TRP A 276 7.92 20.40 -2.83
CA TRP A 276 8.00 19.63 -1.58
C TRP A 276 7.55 20.44 -0.36
N ILE A 277 7.89 21.73 -0.31
CA ILE A 277 7.45 22.65 0.74
C ILE A 277 5.94 22.93 0.62
N ASP A 278 5.45 23.37 -0.55
CA ASP A 278 4.08 23.85 -0.70
C ASP A 278 2.99 22.78 -0.48
N MET A 279 3.30 21.49 -0.67
CA MET A 279 2.33 20.40 -0.50
C MET A 279 2.52 19.62 0.81
N PHE A 280 3.70 19.68 1.44
CA PHE A 280 4.02 18.82 2.59
C PHE A 280 4.70 19.52 3.78
N ALA A 281 4.95 20.83 3.73
CA ALA A 281 5.30 21.60 4.92
C ALA A 281 4.02 21.88 5.73
N SER A 282 3.78 21.07 6.76
CA SER A 282 2.66 21.29 7.68
C SER A 282 2.82 22.62 8.42
N THR A 283 1.85 23.52 8.26
CA THR A 283 1.82 24.82 8.95
C THR A 283 1.37 24.69 10.41
N THR A 284 1.00 23.48 10.86
CA THR A 284 0.29 23.22 12.13
C THR A 284 0.95 22.18 13.03
N ALA A 285 1.99 21.47 12.57
CA ALA A 285 2.68 20.45 13.37
C ALA A 285 4.00 20.98 13.94
N VAL A 286 4.23 20.74 15.25
CA VAL A 286 5.58 20.76 15.81
C VAL A 286 6.33 19.61 15.17
N VAL A 287 7.30 19.92 14.30
CA VAL A 287 8.00 18.90 13.52
C VAL A 287 8.94 18.12 14.45
N THR A 288 8.68 16.82 14.62
CA THR A 288 9.53 15.91 15.40
C THR A 288 10.92 15.76 14.75
N PRO A 289 11.94 15.25 15.46
CA PRO A 289 13.23 14.92 14.85
C PRO A 289 13.10 14.00 13.61
N GLU A 290 12.20 13.01 13.64
CA GLU A 290 11.81 12.22 12.45
C GLU A 290 11.26 13.11 11.32
N GLY A 291 10.32 13.99 11.66
CA GLY A 291 9.67 14.87 10.69
C GLY A 291 10.65 15.82 10.00
N LEU A 292 11.68 16.29 10.73
CA LEU A 292 12.77 17.13 10.24
C LEU A 292 13.74 16.32 9.38
N ALA A 293 14.16 15.13 9.84
CA ALA A 293 15.03 14.24 9.08
C ALA A 293 14.43 13.90 7.70
N VAL A 294 13.14 13.52 7.66
CA VAL A 294 12.40 13.26 6.42
C VAL A 294 12.22 14.53 5.58
N GLN A 295 12.09 15.71 6.20
CA GLN A 295 11.99 16.98 5.48
C GLN A 295 13.30 17.34 4.78
N SER A 296 14.45 17.28 5.47
CA SER A 296 15.76 17.50 4.85
C SER A 296 16.04 16.47 3.74
N PHE A 297 15.60 15.22 3.93
CA PHE A 297 15.75 14.15 2.94
C PHE A 297 14.96 14.40 1.63
N THR A 298 13.97 15.30 1.60
CA THR A 298 13.30 15.72 0.33
C THR A 298 14.24 16.34 -0.70
N LEU A 299 15.42 16.80 -0.27
CA LEU A 299 16.47 17.31 -1.15
C LEU A 299 17.20 16.20 -1.94
N LEU A 300 17.25 14.96 -1.43
CA LEU A 300 18.09 13.90 -2.00
C LEU A 300 17.72 13.53 -3.46
N PRO A 301 16.44 13.34 -3.85
CA PRO A 301 16.08 13.04 -5.24
C PRO A 301 16.54 14.10 -6.24
N ASN A 302 16.55 15.38 -5.83
CA ASN A 302 17.01 16.50 -6.65
C ASN A 302 18.55 16.53 -6.77
N ILE A 303 19.25 16.20 -5.68
CA ILE A 303 20.71 15.99 -5.69
C ILE A 303 21.07 14.80 -6.60
N MET A 304 20.36 13.66 -6.50
CA MET A 304 20.59 12.46 -7.32
C MET A 304 20.44 12.73 -8.82
N ARG A 305 19.36 13.41 -9.24
CA ARG A 305 19.16 13.74 -10.67
C ARG A 305 20.24 14.69 -11.21
N ARG A 306 20.69 15.67 -10.41
CA ARG A 306 21.81 16.56 -10.79
C ARG A 306 23.16 15.84 -10.83
N ALA A 307 23.47 15.06 -9.79
CA ALA A 307 24.71 14.29 -9.68
C ALA A 307 24.88 13.32 -10.85
N ARG A 308 23.84 12.56 -11.21
CA ARG A 308 23.84 11.66 -12.37
C ARG A 308 24.26 12.35 -13.68
N VAL A 309 23.79 13.57 -13.94
CA VAL A 309 24.16 14.33 -15.14
C VAL A 309 25.60 14.81 -15.03
N ALA A 310 25.99 15.38 -13.89
CA ALA A 310 27.34 15.88 -13.65
C ALA A 310 28.42 14.79 -13.74
N LEU A 311 28.13 13.56 -13.29
CA LEU A 311 29.01 12.40 -13.37
C LEU A 311 29.28 11.92 -14.82
N GLN A 312 28.46 12.30 -15.80
CA GLN A 312 28.71 11.99 -17.22
C GLN A 312 29.92 12.73 -17.79
N ASN A 313 30.29 13.89 -17.21
CA ASN A 313 31.50 14.63 -17.57
C ASN A 313 32.06 15.38 -16.35
N VAL A 314 32.75 14.65 -15.48
CA VAL A 314 33.28 15.17 -14.22
C VAL A 314 34.24 16.37 -14.37
N VAL A 315 34.86 16.53 -15.54
CA VAL A 315 35.75 17.68 -15.83
C VAL A 315 34.93 18.93 -16.14
N GLN A 316 33.89 18.81 -16.97
CA GLN A 316 32.99 19.92 -17.33
C GLN A 316 32.13 20.37 -16.13
N TYR A 317 31.72 19.44 -15.27
CA TYR A 317 30.80 19.70 -14.17
C TYR A 317 31.47 19.72 -12.79
N ALA A 318 32.79 19.92 -12.71
CA ALA A 318 33.55 19.86 -11.45
C ALA A 318 32.97 20.76 -10.34
N ALA A 319 32.70 22.03 -10.62
CA ALA A 319 32.13 22.97 -9.63
C ALA A 319 30.69 22.62 -9.19
N GLU A 320 29.90 21.99 -10.08
CA GLU A 320 28.57 21.46 -9.75
C GLU A 320 28.70 20.21 -8.86
N LEU A 321 29.65 19.31 -9.13
CA LEU A 321 29.95 18.18 -8.26
C LEU A 321 30.40 18.64 -6.87
N ASP A 322 31.24 19.67 -6.76
CA ASP A 322 31.65 20.23 -5.47
C ASP A 322 30.49 20.85 -4.70
N HIS A 323 29.61 21.61 -5.38
CA HIS A 323 28.37 22.11 -4.77
C HIS A 323 27.46 20.97 -4.29
N LEU A 324 27.29 19.91 -5.08
CA LEU A 324 26.47 18.74 -4.73
C LEU A 324 27.10 17.93 -3.59
N ARG A 325 28.43 17.75 -3.57
CA ARG A 325 29.20 17.20 -2.44
C ARG A 325 28.90 17.97 -1.16
N SER A 326 28.95 19.31 -1.20
CA SER A 326 28.60 20.17 -0.06
C SER A 326 27.11 20.15 0.32
N LYS A 327 26.15 19.89 -0.59
CA LYS A 327 24.74 19.66 -0.22
C LYS A 327 24.55 18.30 0.44
N VAL A 328 25.09 17.21 -0.13
CA VAL A 328 24.90 15.84 0.40
C VAL A 328 25.64 15.60 1.72
N ALA A 329 26.81 16.21 1.92
CA ALA A 329 27.54 16.14 3.19
C ALA A 329 26.78 16.84 4.33
N ARG A 330 26.15 17.99 4.08
CA ARG A 330 25.26 18.65 5.05
C ARG A 330 24.03 17.79 5.35
N LEU A 331 23.38 17.24 4.33
CA LEU A 331 22.25 16.32 4.53
C LEU A 331 22.62 15.09 5.38
N ARG A 332 23.84 14.55 5.25
CA ARG A 332 24.34 13.50 6.16
C ARG A 332 24.46 13.99 7.61
N ALA A 333 25.00 15.20 7.81
CA ALA A 333 25.16 15.78 9.14
C ALA A 333 23.80 16.11 9.80
N ASP A 334 22.82 16.61 9.03
CA ASP A 334 21.47 16.94 9.51
C ASP A 334 20.72 15.71 10.06
N LEU A 335 21.06 14.50 9.60
CA LEU A 335 20.50 13.24 10.11
C LEU A 335 21.13 12.76 11.43
N GLU A 336 22.34 13.20 11.77
CA GLU A 336 23.10 12.64 12.91
C GLU A 336 22.42 12.86 14.28
N PRO A 337 21.94 14.08 14.65
CA PRO A 337 21.33 14.28 15.96
C PRO A 337 20.06 13.45 16.16
N PHE A 338 19.30 13.24 15.09
CA PHE A 338 18.11 12.39 15.06
C PHE A 338 18.46 10.92 15.30
N ILE A 339 19.48 10.40 14.60
CA ILE A 339 19.91 9.00 14.72
C ILE A 339 20.48 8.72 16.12
N VAL A 340 21.25 9.66 16.69
CA VAL A 340 21.82 9.54 18.04
C VAL A 340 20.72 9.56 19.12
N ASP A 341 19.78 10.52 19.06
CA ASP A 341 18.66 10.62 20.02
C ASP A 341 17.78 9.35 20.01
N VAL A 342 17.38 8.88 18.84
CA VAL A 342 16.53 7.68 18.71
C VAL A 342 17.27 6.42 19.15
N ARG A 343 18.57 6.29 18.84
CA ARG A 343 19.39 5.18 19.33
C ARG A 343 19.47 5.17 20.86
N GLN A 344 19.76 6.31 21.47
CA GLN A 344 19.81 6.43 22.94
C GLN A 344 18.47 6.06 23.58
N ARG A 345 17.34 6.45 22.97
CA ARG A 345 15.99 6.07 23.43
C ARG A 345 15.70 4.59 23.27
N LEU A 346 16.24 3.93 22.23
CA LEU A 346 16.12 2.48 22.05
C LEU A 346 16.95 1.72 23.08
N ASP A 347 18.23 2.09 23.22
CA ASP A 347 19.18 1.46 24.15
C ASP A 347 18.70 1.63 25.62
N ALA A 348 18.04 2.74 25.96
CA ALA A 348 17.48 3.01 27.28
C ALA A 348 16.22 2.18 27.66
N LEU A 349 15.68 1.35 26.76
CA LEU A 349 14.51 0.50 27.03
C LEU A 349 14.85 -0.92 27.50
N GLY A 350 16.13 -1.19 27.78
CA GLY A 350 16.63 -2.50 28.22
C GLY A 350 15.89 -3.08 29.43
N GLU A 351 15.52 -4.36 29.31
CA GLU A 351 15.21 -5.30 30.39
C GLU A 351 14.33 -4.80 31.56
N THR A 352 13.16 -4.22 31.27
CA THR A 352 12.10 -3.94 32.29
C THR A 352 10.75 -4.59 31.99
N SER A 353 10.77 -5.77 31.37
CA SER A 353 9.59 -6.64 31.19
C SER A 353 9.11 -7.21 32.52
N ASP A 354 7.92 -6.81 32.96
CA ASP A 354 7.32 -7.19 34.23
C ASP A 354 6.37 -8.40 34.01
N PRO A 355 6.69 -9.62 34.50
CA PRO A 355 5.88 -10.80 34.23
C PRO A 355 4.47 -10.74 34.84
N HIS A 356 4.20 -9.79 35.75
CA HIS A 356 2.90 -9.61 36.38
C HIS A 356 2.05 -8.49 35.77
N ASN A 357 2.59 -7.70 34.83
CA ASN A 357 1.90 -6.54 34.27
C ASN A 357 1.83 -6.56 32.73
N SER A 358 0.83 -7.28 32.21
CA SER A 358 0.56 -7.41 30.78
C SER A 358 0.30 -6.06 30.08
N ALA A 359 -0.38 -5.12 30.72
CA ALA A 359 -0.64 -3.79 30.17
C ALA A 359 0.65 -2.98 30.00
N ARG A 360 1.53 -2.98 31.02
CA ARG A 360 2.88 -2.38 30.94
C ARG A 360 3.69 -3.01 29.82
N ASN A 361 3.65 -4.34 29.67
CA ASN A 361 4.41 -5.03 28.61
C ASN A 361 3.87 -4.73 27.20
N ILE A 362 2.57 -4.50 27.02
CA ILE A 362 2.00 -4.04 25.74
C ILE A 362 2.51 -2.62 25.42
N GLN A 363 2.51 -1.71 26.40
CA GLN A 363 3.01 -0.35 26.21
C GLN A 363 4.53 -0.33 25.94
N LEU A 364 5.32 -1.12 26.69
CA LEU A 364 6.76 -1.27 26.47
C LEU A 364 7.07 -1.80 25.06
N ASN A 365 6.31 -2.79 24.57
CA ASN A 365 6.47 -3.32 23.21
C ASN A 365 6.10 -2.31 22.11
N LEU A 366 5.07 -1.47 22.32
CA LEU A 366 4.75 -0.37 21.40
C LEU A 366 5.90 0.64 21.31
N VAL A 367 6.47 1.02 22.46
CA VAL A 367 7.56 2.01 22.56
C VAL A 367 8.90 1.45 22.05
N HIS A 368 9.24 0.20 22.35
CA HIS A 368 10.43 -0.46 21.81
C HIS A 368 10.30 -0.65 20.29
N CYS A 369 9.14 -1.09 19.79
CA CYS A 369 8.90 -1.16 18.36
C CYS A 369 9.02 0.21 17.67
N HIS A 370 8.54 1.29 18.29
CA HIS A 370 8.70 2.67 17.80
C HIS A 370 10.17 3.00 17.51
N TYR A 371 11.01 3.04 18.55
CA TYR A 371 12.38 3.51 18.38
C TYR A 371 13.23 2.53 17.57
N LEU A 372 12.94 1.23 17.62
CA LEU A 372 13.56 0.23 16.73
C LEU A 372 13.28 0.57 15.26
N ARG A 373 12.00 0.75 14.89
CA ARG A 373 11.63 1.03 13.49
C ARG A 373 12.17 2.38 13.02
N THR A 374 12.15 3.38 13.89
CA THR A 374 12.62 4.74 13.59
C THR A 374 14.13 4.79 13.44
N TYR A 375 14.90 4.07 14.29
CA TYR A 375 16.35 3.98 14.18
C TYR A 375 16.77 3.24 12.91
N ALA A 376 16.15 2.08 12.62
CA ALA A 376 16.41 1.35 11.38
C ALA A 376 16.09 2.19 10.12
N PHE A 377 15.03 2.99 10.17
CA PHE A 377 14.68 3.93 9.10
C PHE A 377 15.70 5.07 8.96
N GLY A 378 16.16 5.66 10.07
CA GLY A 378 17.23 6.67 10.06
C GLY A 378 18.54 6.15 9.46
N LEU A 379 18.95 4.93 9.82
CA LEU A 379 20.08 4.24 9.19
C LEU A 379 19.85 4.04 7.68
N ALA A 380 18.64 3.69 7.26
CA ALA A 380 18.29 3.55 5.84
C ALA A 380 18.40 4.88 5.08
N LEU A 381 18.03 6.01 5.70
CA LEU A 381 18.26 7.34 5.11
C LEU A 381 19.77 7.63 4.94
N VAL A 382 20.60 7.31 5.94
CA VAL A 382 22.07 7.43 5.83
C VAL A 382 22.63 6.59 4.70
N LEU A 383 22.18 5.34 4.53
CA LEU A 383 22.60 4.50 3.42
C LEU A 383 22.29 5.12 2.05
N MET A 384 21.09 5.67 1.85
CA MET A 384 20.72 6.34 0.59
C MET A 384 21.52 7.63 0.34
N VAL A 385 21.81 8.41 1.39
CA VAL A 385 22.68 9.60 1.30
C VAL A 385 24.12 9.19 0.97
N ASN A 386 24.60 8.08 1.55
CA ASN A 386 25.93 7.55 1.34
C ASN A 386 26.15 6.99 -0.06
N GLU A 387 25.14 6.37 -0.68
CA GLU A 387 25.21 5.97 -2.09
C GLU A 387 25.55 7.15 -3.01
N VAL A 388 25.00 8.34 -2.73
CA VAL A 388 25.25 9.55 -3.52
C VAL A 388 26.60 10.19 -3.14
N ARG A 389 27.04 10.10 -1.88
CA ARG A 389 28.41 10.48 -1.47
C ARG A 389 29.46 9.62 -2.19
N ILE A 390 29.27 8.29 -2.21
CA ILE A 390 30.16 7.32 -2.87
C ILE A 390 30.16 7.52 -4.39
N ALA A 391 29.00 7.78 -5.01
CA ALA A 391 28.89 8.12 -6.43
C ALA A 391 29.75 9.34 -6.82
N MET A 392 29.93 10.30 -5.90
CA MET A 392 30.64 11.55 -6.14
C MET A 392 32.05 11.62 -5.53
N SER A 393 32.55 10.59 -4.83
CA SER A 393 33.85 10.65 -4.15
C SER A 393 34.97 9.92 -4.91
N PRO A 394 36.16 10.52 -5.07
CA PRO A 394 37.35 9.81 -5.55
C PRO A 394 37.95 8.87 -4.50
N ASP A 395 37.73 9.14 -3.21
CA ASP A 395 38.01 8.23 -2.11
C ASP A 395 36.71 7.99 -1.31
N PRO A 396 36.04 6.85 -1.51
CA PRO A 396 34.82 6.50 -0.80
C PRO A 396 35.06 5.62 0.44
N ALA A 397 36.31 5.31 0.83
CA ALA A 397 36.62 4.21 1.75
C ALA A 397 35.91 4.34 3.12
N GLU A 398 35.99 5.50 3.77
CA GLU A 398 35.32 5.77 5.06
C GLU A 398 33.79 5.66 4.93
N VAL A 399 33.22 6.16 3.83
CA VAL A 399 31.77 6.16 3.58
C VAL A 399 31.26 4.75 3.29
N MET A 400 32.08 3.92 2.65
CA MET A 400 31.80 2.49 2.43
C MET A 400 31.88 1.67 3.73
N ALA A 401 32.76 2.05 4.67
CA ALA A 401 32.83 1.44 6.00
C ALA A 401 31.65 1.87 6.89
N GLU A 402 31.27 3.14 6.88
CA GLU A 402 30.05 3.65 7.54
C GLU A 402 28.81 2.92 7.01
N SER A 403 28.67 2.81 5.68
CA SER A 403 27.54 2.13 5.05
C SER A 403 27.49 0.64 5.38
N GLN A 404 28.64 -0.02 5.50
CA GLN A 404 28.72 -1.41 5.95
C GLN A 404 28.21 -1.57 7.39
N ALA A 405 28.64 -0.71 8.31
CA ALA A 405 28.20 -0.75 9.70
C ALA A 405 26.69 -0.53 9.83
N CYS A 406 26.13 0.47 9.11
CA CYS A 406 24.70 0.74 9.09
C CYS A 406 23.88 -0.43 8.49
N ALA A 407 24.38 -1.11 7.45
CA ALA A 407 23.71 -2.26 6.85
C ALA A 407 23.68 -3.48 7.78
N VAL A 408 24.78 -3.78 8.48
CA VAL A 408 24.85 -4.85 9.49
C VAL A 408 23.91 -4.55 10.67
N GLU A 409 23.83 -3.30 11.11
CA GLU A 409 22.92 -2.92 12.19
C GLU A 409 21.45 -3.01 11.78
N ILE A 410 21.10 -2.68 10.53
CA ILE A 410 19.74 -2.91 10.00
C ILE A 410 19.35 -4.40 10.03
N LEU A 411 20.28 -5.32 9.72
CA LEU A 411 20.03 -6.76 9.83
C LEU A 411 19.75 -7.18 11.29
N ARG A 412 20.52 -6.66 12.26
CA ARG A 412 20.29 -6.91 13.70
C ARG A 412 18.93 -6.38 14.15
N LEU A 413 18.57 -5.16 13.74
CA LEU A 413 17.28 -4.54 14.08
C LEU A 413 16.11 -5.30 13.45
N ALA A 414 16.25 -5.77 12.21
CA ALA A 414 15.23 -6.58 11.54
C ALA A 414 15.01 -7.94 12.23
N GLN A 415 16.06 -8.62 12.70
CA GLN A 415 15.93 -9.81 13.55
C GLN A 415 15.16 -9.51 14.85
N LEU A 416 15.51 -8.42 15.54
CA LEU A 416 14.81 -7.97 16.76
C LEU A 416 13.35 -7.53 16.50
N ALA A 417 13.00 -7.20 15.25
CA ALA A 417 11.66 -6.81 14.84
C ALA A 417 10.72 -7.99 14.54
N ASP A 418 11.21 -9.23 14.47
CA ASP A 418 10.41 -10.40 14.04
C ASP A 418 9.15 -10.60 14.90
N GLN A 419 9.28 -10.43 16.21
CA GLN A 419 8.18 -10.40 17.20
C GLN A 419 7.04 -9.40 16.88
N TYR A 420 7.31 -8.36 16.08
CA TYR A 420 6.36 -7.31 15.70
C TYR A 420 5.76 -7.52 14.30
N ARG A 421 6.21 -8.51 13.53
CA ARG A 421 5.64 -8.88 12.23
C ARG A 421 4.17 -9.30 12.37
N PRO A 422 3.29 -9.02 11.39
CA PRO A 422 3.63 -8.47 10.07
C PRO A 422 3.71 -6.94 10.04
N LEU A 423 2.74 -6.22 10.63
CA LEU A 423 2.63 -4.77 10.44
C LEU A 423 3.66 -3.97 11.25
N GLY A 424 3.92 -4.37 12.49
CA GLY A 424 4.83 -3.65 13.38
C GLY A 424 6.25 -3.51 12.80
N ALA A 425 6.67 -4.50 12.02
CA ALA A 425 7.98 -4.55 11.38
C ALA A 425 8.00 -4.15 9.89
N CYS A 426 6.88 -3.69 9.29
CA CYS A 426 6.76 -3.59 7.83
C CYS A 426 7.77 -2.64 7.16
N VAL A 427 8.19 -1.56 7.85
CA VAL A 427 9.15 -0.58 7.33
C VAL A 427 10.56 -1.13 7.21
N LEU A 428 10.91 -2.20 7.94
CA LEU A 428 12.22 -2.85 7.84
C LEU A 428 12.49 -3.37 6.42
N LYS A 429 11.45 -3.67 5.62
CA LYS A 429 11.60 -4.00 4.19
C LYS A 429 12.36 -2.94 3.41
N LEU A 430 12.04 -1.67 3.63
CA LEU A 430 12.71 -0.53 3.01
C LEU A 430 14.15 -0.40 3.52
N CYS A 431 14.36 -0.63 4.81
CA CYS A 431 15.70 -0.61 5.41
C CYS A 431 16.57 -1.73 4.83
N LEU A 432 16.00 -2.91 4.59
CA LEU A 432 16.65 -4.04 3.95
C LEU A 432 16.94 -3.79 2.45
N ILE A 433 16.07 -3.06 1.72
CA ILE A 433 16.41 -2.53 0.38
C ILE A 433 17.64 -1.63 0.47
N ALA A 434 17.68 -0.69 1.44
CA ALA A 434 18.83 0.20 1.61
C ALA A 434 20.12 -0.59 1.92
N ALA A 435 20.05 -1.61 2.78
CA ALA A 435 21.17 -2.49 3.11
C ALA A 435 21.64 -3.35 1.91
N GLU A 436 20.71 -3.90 1.12
CA GLU A 436 21.01 -4.66 -0.10
C GLU A 436 21.73 -3.79 -1.15
N ILE A 437 21.39 -2.50 -1.24
CA ILE A 437 22.07 -1.55 -2.13
C ILE A 437 23.44 -1.13 -1.57
N ALA A 438 23.50 -0.72 -0.30
CA ALA A 438 24.62 0.06 0.24
C ALA A 438 25.60 -0.71 1.14
N ALA A 439 25.37 -1.99 1.44
CA ALA A 439 26.42 -2.84 2.00
C ALA A 439 27.62 -2.93 1.03
N SER A 440 28.81 -3.13 1.57
CA SER A 440 30.08 -3.11 0.82
C SER A 440 30.61 -4.50 0.48
N ASP A 441 30.15 -5.55 1.17
CA ASP A 441 30.43 -6.95 0.85
C ASP A 441 29.20 -7.72 0.31
N LEU A 442 29.44 -8.84 -0.39
CA LEU A 442 28.38 -9.64 -1.02
C LEU A 442 27.54 -10.46 -0.03
N ALA A 443 28.09 -10.88 1.12
CA ALA A 443 27.36 -11.69 2.10
C ALA A 443 26.33 -10.84 2.85
N THR A 444 26.67 -9.61 3.23
CA THR A 444 25.72 -8.66 3.85
C THR A 444 24.63 -8.24 2.85
N LYS A 445 24.97 -8.03 1.56
CA LYS A 445 23.97 -7.82 0.49
C LYS A 445 23.01 -9.01 0.35
N PHE A 446 23.55 -10.23 0.33
CA PHE A 446 22.74 -11.45 0.21
C PHE A 446 21.83 -11.64 1.44
N ALA A 447 22.34 -11.43 2.65
CA ALA A 447 21.56 -11.50 3.89
C ALA A 447 20.41 -10.48 3.90
N ALA A 448 20.67 -9.24 3.45
CA ALA A 448 19.62 -8.22 3.33
C ALA A 448 18.55 -8.61 2.29
N LYS A 449 18.98 -9.13 1.13
CA LYS A 449 18.07 -9.64 0.09
C LYS A 449 17.22 -10.80 0.58
N GLN A 450 17.82 -11.78 1.27
CA GLN A 450 17.12 -12.93 1.84
C GLN A 450 16.08 -12.48 2.88
N MET A 451 16.51 -11.68 3.87
CA MET A 451 15.62 -11.22 4.94
C MET A 451 14.49 -10.32 4.40
N ARG A 452 14.73 -9.55 3.33
CA ARG A 452 13.68 -8.82 2.62
C ARG A 452 12.63 -9.74 2.01
N LEU A 453 13.05 -10.82 1.34
CA LEU A 453 12.15 -11.85 0.79
C LEU A 453 11.36 -12.56 1.89
N GLU A 454 12.00 -12.86 3.02
CA GLU A 454 11.35 -13.44 4.20
C GLU A 454 10.28 -12.50 4.78
N PHE A 455 10.53 -11.19 4.84
CA PHE A 455 9.55 -10.18 5.23
C PHE A 455 8.45 -9.97 4.17
N ASP A 456 8.70 -10.26 2.89
CA ASP A 456 7.66 -10.21 1.85
C ASP A 456 6.60 -11.33 1.98
N THR A 457 6.95 -12.46 2.61
CA THR A 457 5.99 -13.54 2.91
C THR A 457 4.81 -13.10 3.80
N ASP A 458 5.01 -12.07 4.64
CA ASP A 458 3.98 -11.54 5.55
C ASP A 458 2.76 -10.98 4.82
N PHE A 459 2.89 -10.62 3.54
CA PHE A 459 1.90 -9.88 2.76
C PHE A 459 1.50 -10.60 1.46
N LYS A 460 2.40 -11.42 0.89
CA LYS A 460 2.21 -12.17 -0.37
C LYS A 460 2.73 -13.59 -0.23
N VAL A 461 2.03 -14.56 -0.80
CA VAL A 461 2.63 -15.88 -1.05
C VAL A 461 3.72 -15.70 -2.12
N LEU A 462 4.94 -16.17 -1.85
CA LEU A 462 6.04 -16.12 -2.81
C LEU A 462 5.77 -17.07 -3.99
N GLN A 463 5.08 -16.56 -5.01
CA GLN A 463 5.32 -17.01 -6.38
C GLN A 463 6.73 -16.57 -6.79
N GLN A 464 7.37 -17.32 -7.68
CA GLN A 464 8.69 -16.98 -8.22
C GLN A 464 8.59 -15.72 -9.08
N CYS A 465 8.72 -14.56 -8.43
CA CYS A 465 8.85 -13.27 -9.05
C CYS A 465 10.31 -12.85 -8.98
N ASP A 466 10.95 -12.65 -10.13
CA ASP A 466 12.22 -11.94 -10.21
C ASP A 466 11.98 -10.48 -9.78
N LEU A 467 12.19 -10.21 -8.50
CA LEU A 467 12.17 -8.86 -7.94
C LEU A 467 13.35 -8.09 -8.53
N GLU A 468 13.05 -7.19 -9.47
CA GLU A 468 14.02 -6.30 -10.11
C GLU A 468 14.95 -5.67 -9.08
N GLU A 469 16.26 -5.68 -9.35
CA GLU A 469 17.23 -5.21 -8.38
C GLU A 469 17.06 -3.70 -8.14
N PRO A 470 16.89 -3.26 -6.88
CA PRO A 470 16.40 -1.92 -6.57
C PRO A 470 17.46 -0.86 -6.93
N LYS A 471 17.29 -0.23 -8.10
CA LYS A 471 18.29 0.67 -8.70
C LYS A 471 17.97 2.13 -8.46
N LEU A 472 18.79 2.79 -7.66
CA LEU A 472 18.72 4.23 -7.42
C LEU A 472 18.97 5.04 -8.72
N ILE A 473 18.35 6.22 -8.81
CA ILE A 473 18.59 7.20 -9.89
C ILE A 473 20.08 7.54 -10.00
N CYS A 474 20.77 7.66 -8.86
CA CYS A 474 22.21 7.86 -8.71
C CYS A 474 22.67 7.11 -7.45
N GLY A 475 23.80 6.40 -7.53
CA GLY A 475 24.38 5.61 -6.44
C GLY A 475 25.76 5.07 -6.83
N ARG A 476 26.39 4.22 -6.02
CA ARG A 476 27.82 3.85 -6.18
C ARG A 476 28.18 3.30 -7.56
N ALA A 477 27.23 2.60 -8.21
CA ALA A 477 27.37 2.07 -9.57
C ALA A 477 27.48 3.13 -10.69
N MET A 478 27.41 4.43 -10.36
CA MET A 478 27.69 5.55 -11.27
C MET A 478 29.00 6.29 -10.94
N SER A 479 29.77 5.83 -9.94
CA SER A 479 31.08 6.43 -9.63
C SER A 479 32.09 6.12 -10.74
N PRO A 480 32.72 7.11 -11.39
CA PRO A 480 33.82 6.87 -12.33
C PRO A 480 35.14 6.53 -11.63
N TRP A 481 35.20 6.62 -10.29
CA TRP A 481 36.38 6.30 -9.48
C TRP A 481 36.35 4.88 -8.93
N LEU A 482 35.16 4.30 -8.74
CA LEU A 482 35.02 2.86 -8.52
C LEU A 482 35.18 2.14 -9.87
N GLY A 483 36.29 1.41 -10.02
CA GLY A 483 36.54 0.59 -11.21
C GLY A 483 35.40 -0.41 -11.47
N LEU A 484 35.14 -0.72 -12.74
CA LEU A 484 33.97 -1.48 -13.23
C LEU A 484 33.91 -2.94 -12.75
N THR A 485 33.60 -3.16 -11.48
CA THR A 485 33.24 -4.46 -10.92
C THR A 485 31.80 -4.81 -11.27
N THR A 486 31.67 -5.51 -12.41
CA THR A 486 30.55 -6.41 -12.76
C THR A 486 29.14 -5.82 -12.79
N ILE A 487 28.76 -5.26 -13.94
CA ILE A 487 27.47 -5.60 -14.57
C ILE A 487 27.77 -6.00 -16.04
N PRO A 488 27.41 -7.21 -16.51
CA PRO A 488 27.56 -7.56 -17.91
C PRO A 488 26.53 -6.78 -18.74
N ASN A 489 27.00 -6.00 -19.72
CA ASN A 489 26.12 -5.28 -20.63
C ASN A 489 25.27 -6.26 -21.46
N ALA A 490 23.94 -6.17 -21.33
CA ALA A 490 22.99 -6.87 -22.18
C ALA A 490 22.91 -6.22 -23.58
N GLN A 491 24.02 -6.28 -24.32
CA GLN A 491 24.11 -5.88 -25.73
C GLN A 491 24.56 -7.06 -26.60
N MET A 492 23.69 -8.06 -26.77
CA MET A 492 23.76 -8.92 -27.95
C MET A 492 23.15 -8.16 -29.14
N GLY A 493 24.00 -7.49 -29.91
CA GLY A 493 23.62 -6.85 -31.15
C GLY A 493 23.30 -7.89 -32.23
N SER A 494 22.09 -7.87 -32.78
CA SER A 494 21.70 -8.73 -33.90
C SER A 494 22.33 -8.25 -35.22
N ARG A 495 23.49 -8.79 -35.56
CA ARG A 495 24.06 -8.70 -36.92
C ARG A 495 24.64 -10.03 -37.40
N LEU A 496 23.95 -10.58 -38.40
CA LEU A 496 24.50 -11.34 -39.53
C LEU A 496 25.33 -12.60 -39.19
N GLN A 497 24.68 -13.75 -39.28
CA GLN A 497 24.71 -14.54 -40.53
C GLN A 497 23.28 -14.95 -40.92
#